data_AF-A0A534R4Z5-F1
#
_entry.id   AF-A0A534R4Z5-F1
#
_cell.length_a   1.000
_cell.length_b   1.000
_cell.length_c   1.000
_cell.angle_alpha   90.00
_cell.angle_beta   90.00
_cell.angle_gamma   90.00
#
_symmetry.space_group_name_H-M   'P 1'
#
loop_
_entity.id
_entity.type
_entity.pdbx_description
1 polymer ?
#
loop_
_entity_poly.entity_id
_entity_poly.type
_entity_poly.pdbx_seq_one_letter_code
_entity_poly.pdbx_strand_id
1 'polypeptide(L)'
;MRYLSKVLRQALGRRVRGRYRMLRCADGRRAACAAAVRGSLAAAVGALTARSGSALPDTWHADARRDDIHFAVGGALVVGPMPWQNRPTFQQVVQIRP
;
A
#
# COMPACT_ATOMS: atom_id res chain seq x y z
N MET A 1 0.07 3.58 -8.89
CA MET A 1 -1.41 3.69 -8.71
C MET A 1 -2.27 3.09 -9.85
N ARG A 2 -1.85 2.05 -10.60
CA ARG A 2 -2.66 1.52 -11.72
C ARG A 2 -3.80 0.57 -11.31
N TYR A 3 -3.63 -0.17 -10.20
CA TYR A 3 -4.58 -1.21 -9.77
C TYR A 3 -5.87 -0.65 -9.18
N LEU A 4 -5.77 0.30 -8.23
CA LEU A 4 -6.93 0.96 -7.62
C LEU A 4 -7.80 1.66 -8.68
N SER A 5 -7.17 2.45 -9.55
CA SER A 5 -7.87 3.13 -10.65
C SER A 5 -8.58 2.14 -11.59
N LYS A 6 -7.96 1.01 -11.91
CA LYS A 6 -8.57 -0.06 -12.73
C LYS A 6 -9.80 -0.66 -12.06
N VAL A 7 -9.69 -1.02 -10.77
CA VAL A 7 -10.81 -1.57 -9.98
C VAL A 7 -11.96 -0.58 -9.93
N LEU A 8 -11.70 0.70 -9.64
CA LEU A 8 -12.73 1.74 -9.59
C LEU A 8 -13.42 1.93 -10.94
N ARG A 9 -12.66 2.01 -12.06
CA ARG A 9 -13.26 2.13 -13.39
C ARG A 9 -14.13 0.91 -13.74
N GLN A 10 -13.67 -0.30 -13.42
CA GLN A 10 -14.44 -1.51 -13.64
C GLN A 10 -15.70 -1.55 -12.76
N ALA A 11 -15.62 -1.13 -11.50
CA ALA A 11 -16.78 -1.02 -10.60
C ALA A 11 -17.82 0.01 -11.07
N LEU A 12 -17.37 1.08 -11.74
CA LEU A 12 -18.22 2.08 -12.36
C LEU A 12 -18.81 1.65 -13.71
N GLY A 13 -18.55 0.41 -14.17
CA GLY A 13 -19.02 -0.09 -15.46
C GLY A 13 -18.29 0.46 -16.68
N ARG A 14 -17.15 1.13 -16.49
CA ARG A 14 -16.34 1.65 -17.60
C ARG A 14 -15.60 0.50 -18.28
N ARG A 15 -15.38 0.61 -19.59
CA ARG A 15 -14.53 -0.36 -20.33
C ARG A 15 -13.10 -0.31 -19.79
N VAL A 16 -12.55 -1.47 -19.45
CA VAL A 16 -11.15 -1.60 -19.00
C VAL A 16 -10.48 -2.80 -19.66
N ARG A 17 -9.29 -2.59 -20.24
CA ARG A 17 -8.49 -3.67 -20.84
C ARG A 17 -8.08 -4.69 -19.77
N GLY A 18 -8.34 -5.97 -20.04
CA GLY A 18 -8.08 -7.07 -19.12
C GLY A 18 -8.86 -6.94 -17.81
N ARG A 19 -10.19 -6.77 -17.89
CA ARG A 19 -11.06 -6.69 -16.71
C ARG A 19 -10.78 -7.83 -15.74
N TYR A 20 -10.81 -7.54 -14.43
CA TYR A 20 -10.76 -8.59 -13.41
C TYR A 20 -11.97 -9.51 -13.57
N ARG A 21 -11.78 -10.81 -13.37
CA ARG A 21 -12.87 -11.81 -13.41
C ARG A 21 -13.99 -11.47 -12.43
N MET A 22 -13.62 -10.90 -11.28
CA MET A 22 -14.53 -10.52 -10.21
C MET A 22 -13.98 -9.28 -9.50
N LEU A 23 -14.87 -8.36 -9.14
CA LEU A 23 -14.57 -7.31 -8.17
C LEU A 23 -14.81 -7.90 -6.78
N ARG A 24 -13.77 -8.02 -5.97
CA ARG A 24 -13.91 -8.40 -4.55
C ARG A 24 -13.99 -7.13 -3.72
N CYS A 25 -15.17 -6.53 -3.66
CA CYS A 25 -15.47 -5.47 -2.72
C CYS A 25 -16.84 -5.72 -2.08
N ALA A 26 -16.86 -5.86 -0.74
CA ALA A 26 -18.04 -6.22 0.03
C ALA A 26 -18.77 -7.45 -0.58
N ASP A 27 -20.08 -7.34 -0.80
CA ASP A 27 -20.94 -8.37 -1.41
C ASP A 27 -20.86 -8.43 -2.95
N GLY A 28 -19.98 -7.66 -3.58
CA GLY A 28 -19.80 -7.61 -5.04
C GLY A 28 -20.74 -6.65 -5.78
N ARG A 29 -21.66 -5.96 -5.10
CA ARG A 29 -22.55 -4.96 -5.71
C ARG A 29 -21.88 -3.59 -5.79
N ARG A 30 -22.09 -2.84 -6.87
CA ARG A 30 -21.52 -1.48 -7.06
C ARG A 30 -21.83 -0.53 -5.90
N ALA A 31 -23.08 -0.51 -5.43
CA ALA A 31 -23.52 0.35 -4.33
C ALA A 31 -22.81 -0.02 -3.01
N ALA A 32 -22.72 -1.31 -2.70
CA ALA A 32 -22.04 -1.82 -1.51
C ALA A 32 -20.53 -1.55 -1.59
N CYS A 33 -19.92 -1.72 -2.76
CA CYS A 33 -18.52 -1.39 -3.01
C CYS A 33 -18.23 0.09 -2.74
N ALA A 34 -19.08 0.99 -3.23
CA ALA A 34 -18.93 2.42 -3.01
C ALA A 34 -19.15 2.79 -1.53
N ALA A 35 -20.12 2.17 -0.86
CA ALA A 35 -20.35 2.33 0.57
C ALA A 35 -19.15 1.85 1.40
N ALA A 36 -18.59 0.69 1.06
CA ALA A 36 -17.41 0.13 1.73
C ALA A 36 -16.20 1.06 1.58
N VAL A 37 -15.90 1.55 0.36
CA VAL A 37 -14.78 2.48 0.15
C VAL A 37 -14.95 3.77 0.96
N ARG A 38 -16.14 4.38 0.96
CA ARG A 38 -16.41 5.59 1.76
C ARG A 38 -16.33 5.32 3.26
N GLY A 39 -16.89 4.20 3.71
CA GLY A 39 -16.86 3.79 5.11
C GLY A 39 -15.44 3.55 5.60
N SER A 40 -14.62 2.81 4.84
CA SER A 40 -13.21 2.59 5.16
C SER A 40 -12.41 3.89 5.19
N LEU A 41 -12.68 4.83 4.27
CA LEU A 41 -12.02 6.13 4.28
C LEU A 41 -12.42 6.95 5.52
N ALA A 42 -13.71 7.04 5.82
CA ALA A 42 -14.20 7.75 7.00
C ALA A 42 -13.65 7.17 8.31
N ALA A 43 -13.61 5.83 8.41
CA ALA A 43 -13.01 5.14 9.56
C ALA A 43 -11.51 5.44 9.68
N ALA A 44 -10.77 5.43 8.57
CA ALA A 44 -9.35 5.75 8.57
C ALA A 44 -9.09 7.21 8.99
N VAL A 45 -9.87 8.16 8.49
CA VAL A 45 -9.79 9.58 8.87
C VAL A 45 -10.06 9.75 10.36
N GLY A 46 -11.12 9.11 10.90
CA GLY A 46 -11.43 9.16 12.32
C GLY A 46 -10.30 8.59 13.19
N ALA A 47 -9.76 7.43 12.80
CA ALA A 47 -8.66 6.78 13.52
C ALA A 47 -7.36 7.61 13.48
N LEU A 48 -7.05 8.22 12.34
CA LEU A 48 -5.86 9.08 12.19
C LEU A 48 -6.00 10.38 12.98
N THR A 49 -7.17 11.01 12.93
CA THR A 49 -7.47 12.22 13.72
C THR A 49 -7.32 11.95 15.22
N ALA A 50 -7.87 10.83 15.71
CA ALA A 50 -7.74 10.44 17.10
C ALA A 50 -6.29 10.12 17.51
N ARG A 51 -5.54 9.44 16.64
CA ARG A 51 -4.13 9.08 16.90
C ARG A 51 -3.18 10.28 16.87
N SER A 52 -3.41 11.23 15.97
CA SER A 52 -2.56 12.41 15.79
C SER A 52 -3.01 13.62 16.61
N GLY A 53 -4.19 13.57 17.22
CA GLY A 53 -4.76 14.70 17.98
C GLY A 53 -5.16 15.90 17.12
N SER A 54 -5.18 15.75 15.79
CA SER A 54 -5.47 16.82 14.84
C SER A 54 -6.16 16.26 13.59
N ALA A 55 -7.11 17.04 13.05
CA ALA A 55 -7.79 16.73 11.80
C ALA A 55 -6.96 17.10 10.56
N LEU A 56 -5.80 17.77 10.75
CA LEU A 56 -4.93 18.18 9.65
C LEU A 56 -4.10 16.98 9.14
N PRO A 57 -4.24 16.56 7.87
CA PRO A 57 -3.58 15.35 7.36
C PRO A 57 -2.04 15.40 7.32
N ASP A 58 -1.46 16.59 7.31
CA ASP A 58 0.00 16.79 7.36
C ASP A 58 0.59 16.32 8.70
N THR A 59 -0.21 16.26 9.76
CA THR A 59 0.17 15.73 11.08
C THR A 59 0.01 14.21 11.22
N TRP A 60 -0.52 13.54 10.20
CA TRP A 60 -0.80 12.10 10.23
C TRP A 60 0.45 11.28 9.85
N HIS A 61 1.45 11.32 10.70
CA HIS A 61 2.69 10.57 10.49
C HIS A 61 2.57 9.11 10.96
N ALA A 62 3.17 8.21 10.19
CA ALA A 62 3.43 6.84 10.60
C ALA A 62 4.91 6.69 11.02
N ASP A 63 5.18 5.85 12.02
CA ASP A 63 6.54 5.47 12.35
C ASP A 63 7.04 4.46 11.32
N ALA A 64 7.90 4.91 10.40
CA ALA A 64 8.44 4.09 9.32
C ALA A 64 9.29 2.92 9.84
N ARG A 65 9.82 3.01 11.07
CA ARG A 65 10.67 1.95 11.65
C ARG A 65 9.91 0.67 11.96
N ARG A 66 8.58 0.71 11.99
CA ARG A 66 7.75 -0.48 12.19
C ARG A 66 7.81 -1.46 11.02
N ASP A 67 8.19 -1.00 9.85
CA ASP A 67 8.32 -1.82 8.65
C ASP A 67 9.77 -2.23 8.39
N ASP A 68 10.73 -1.80 9.22
CA ASP A 68 12.16 -2.04 9.00
C ASP A 68 12.48 -3.50 8.71
N ILE A 69 13.40 -3.71 7.77
CA ILE A 69 13.89 -5.04 7.43
C ILE A 69 14.95 -5.42 8.46
N HIS A 70 14.68 -6.53 9.16
CA HIS A 70 15.59 -7.15 10.10
C HIS A 70 16.29 -8.35 9.44
N PHE A 71 17.61 -8.36 9.46
CA PHE A 71 18.39 -9.47 8.94
C PHE A 71 18.45 -10.61 9.96
N ALA A 72 18.15 -11.84 9.53
CA ALA A 72 18.38 -13.01 10.35
C ALA A 72 19.90 -13.19 10.53
N VAL A 73 20.36 -13.09 11.77
CA VAL A 73 21.79 -13.11 12.11
C VAL A 73 22.33 -14.53 11.91
N GLY A 74 23.14 -14.74 10.87
CA GLY A 74 23.74 -16.04 10.53
C GLY A 74 25.28 -16.03 10.47
N GLY A 75 25.95 -15.00 10.99
CA GLY A 75 27.40 -14.87 10.90
C GLY A 75 27.97 -13.70 11.74
N ALA A 76 29.28 -13.48 11.65
CA ALA A 76 30.05 -12.55 12.50
C ALA A 76 29.81 -11.04 12.24
N LEU A 77 28.95 -10.68 11.27
CA LEU A 77 28.63 -9.30 10.92
C LEU A 77 27.18 -9.02 11.28
N VAL A 78 26.97 -8.14 12.25
CA VAL A 78 25.64 -7.63 12.59
C VAL A 78 25.39 -6.37 11.76
N VAL A 79 24.47 -6.47 10.80
CA VAL A 79 23.95 -5.30 10.07
C VAL A 79 22.73 -4.78 10.83
N GLY A 80 22.66 -3.48 11.07
CA GLY A 80 21.51 -2.85 11.71
C GLY A 80 20.23 -2.97 10.85
N PRO A 81 19.05 -2.68 11.45
CA PRO A 81 17.81 -2.60 10.68
C PRO A 81 17.93 -1.59 9.54
N MET A 82 17.28 -1.89 8.42
CA MET A 82 17.20 -0.96 7.29
C MET A 82 15.75 -0.57 7.01
N PRO A 83 15.47 0.68 6.62
CA PRO A 83 14.13 1.08 6.21
C PRO A 83 13.58 0.17 5.12
N TRP A 84 12.31 -0.20 5.23
CA TRP A 84 11.65 -0.99 4.20
C TRP A 84 11.69 -0.32 2.84
N GLN A 85 12.02 -1.08 1.82
CA GLN A 85 11.92 -0.63 0.44
C GLN A 85 11.36 -1.76 -0.42
N ASN A 86 10.52 -1.39 -1.39
CA ASN A 86 10.06 -2.32 -2.42
C ASN A 86 11.17 -2.56 -3.46
N ARG A 87 12.26 -3.22 -3.02
CA ARG A 87 13.42 -3.54 -3.83
C ARG A 87 13.74 -5.04 -3.76
N PRO A 88 14.27 -5.64 -4.84
CA PRO A 88 14.74 -7.02 -4.79
C PRO A 88 15.87 -7.22 -3.76
N THR A 89 15.96 -8.42 -3.20
CA THR A 89 17.01 -8.81 -2.24
C THR A 89 18.42 -8.65 -2.81
N PHE A 90 18.60 -8.86 -4.11
CA PHE A 90 19.88 -8.71 -4.81
C PHE A 90 19.70 -7.85 -6.06
N GLN A 91 20.64 -6.93 -6.28
CA GLN A 91 20.69 -6.06 -7.44
C GLN A 91 22.15 -5.95 -7.89
N GLN A 92 22.40 -6.14 -9.18
CA GLN A 92 23.73 -6.05 -9.76
C GLN A 92 23.70 -5.07 -10.94
N VAL A 93 24.67 -4.16 -10.97
CA VAL A 93 24.93 -3.28 -12.11
C VAL A 93 26.32 -3.62 -12.62
N VAL A 94 26.39 -4.17 -13.84
CA VAL A 94 27.67 -4.59 -14.47
C VAL A 94 27.93 -3.69 -15.66
N GLN A 95 29.13 -3.11 -15.72
CA GLN A 95 29.64 -2.46 -16.91
C GLN A 95 30.91 -3.19 -17.36
N ILE A 96 30.90 -3.72 -18.57
CA ILE A 96 32.10 -4.24 -19.23
C ILE A 96 32.67 -3.10 -20.08
N ARG A 97 33.97 -2.82 -19.92
CA ARG A 97 34.71 -1.91 -20.80
C ARG A 97 35.71 -2.73 -21.61
N PRO A 98 36.03 -2.31 -22.85
CA PRO A 98 37.08 -2.93 -23.65
C PRO A 98 38.43 -2.89 -22.95
#